data_AF-A0A842LIZ7-F1
#
_entry.id   AF-A0A842LIZ7-F1
#
_cell.length_a   1.000
_cell.length_b   1.000
_cell.length_c   1.000
_cell.angle_alpha   90.00
_cell.angle_beta   90.00
_cell.angle_gamma   90.00
#
_symmetry.space_group_name_H-M   'P 1'
#
loop_
_entity.id
_entity.type
_entity.pdbx_description
1 polymer ?
#
loop_
_entity_poly.entity_id
_entity_poly.type
_entity_poly.pdbx_seq_one_letter_code
_entity_poly.pdbx_strand_id
1 'polypeptide(L)'
;MKKKFRKFEKKGSSKLTRFLKRYTHFTAREWIVARVCSKMRDERGRIAMKDAGERLPEITEIVKGPYSRQEVSNVWSIFKRKMIRSGTTFLYPYYAGMISREEMLEIIAEVIENVKKLLEFEERDGENIEEDIQRILAEILREVNREILHS
;
A
#
# COMPACT_ATOMS: atom_id res chain seq x y z
N MET A 1 6.07 -15.38 -12.48
CA MET A 1 6.16 -14.30 -11.46
C MET A 1 7.52 -13.58 -11.35
N LYS A 2 8.69 -14.24 -11.48
CA LYS A 2 10.01 -13.56 -11.46
C LYS A 2 10.18 -12.43 -12.51
N LYS A 3 9.44 -12.48 -13.63
CA LYS A 3 9.53 -11.51 -14.74
C LYS A 3 8.81 -10.17 -14.49
N LYS A 4 7.76 -10.10 -13.64
CA LYS A 4 6.99 -8.85 -13.42
C LYS A 4 7.74 -7.84 -12.52
N PHE A 5 8.47 -8.32 -11.50
CA PHE A 5 9.26 -7.43 -10.62
C PHE A 5 10.54 -6.91 -11.30
N ARG A 6 11.18 -7.70 -12.18
CA ARG A 6 12.36 -7.29 -12.96
C ARG A 6 12.07 -6.20 -14.01
N LYS A 7 10.84 -6.04 -14.49
CA LYS A 7 10.50 -4.99 -15.48
C LYS A 7 10.32 -3.60 -14.87
N PHE A 8 10.10 -3.52 -13.55
CA PHE A 8 10.09 -2.28 -12.79
C PHE A 8 11.42 -1.49 -12.93
N GLU A 9 12.51 -2.20 -13.23
CA GLU A 9 13.89 -1.71 -13.22
C GLU A 9 14.23 -0.80 -14.41
N LYS A 10 13.55 -0.90 -15.57
CA LYS A 10 13.93 -0.07 -16.74
C LYS A 10 13.49 1.40 -16.67
N LYS A 11 12.75 1.84 -15.64
CA LYS A 11 12.17 3.19 -15.55
C LYS A 11 12.70 4.07 -14.39
N GLY A 12 13.64 3.58 -13.59
CA GLY A 12 14.45 4.39 -12.65
C GLY A 12 13.76 4.80 -11.34
N SER A 13 14.56 4.89 -10.26
CA SER A 13 14.16 5.33 -8.90
C SER A 13 13.39 6.68 -8.87
N SER A 14 13.75 7.58 -9.79
CA SER A 14 13.11 8.90 -9.91
C SER A 14 11.67 8.83 -10.41
N LYS A 15 11.33 7.86 -11.28
CA LYS A 15 9.96 7.69 -11.78
C LYS A 15 9.04 7.12 -10.69
N LEU A 16 9.48 6.08 -9.99
CA LEU A 16 8.72 5.51 -8.86
C LEU A 16 8.45 6.57 -7.79
N THR A 17 9.49 7.32 -7.39
CA THR A 17 9.35 8.38 -6.38
C THR A 17 8.35 9.45 -6.82
N ARG A 18 8.46 9.93 -8.08
CA ARG A 18 7.53 10.93 -8.62
C ARG A 18 6.11 10.40 -8.71
N PHE A 19 5.95 9.13 -9.07
CA PHE A 19 4.65 8.48 -9.20
C PHE A 19 3.97 8.31 -7.85
N LEU A 20 4.68 7.75 -6.86
CA LEU A 20 4.15 7.60 -5.50
C LEU A 20 3.80 8.95 -4.88
N LYS A 21 4.62 9.98 -5.07
CA LYS A 21 4.35 11.34 -4.57
C LYS A 21 3.05 11.93 -5.12
N ARG A 22 2.62 11.53 -6.33
CA ARG A 22 1.38 12.02 -6.94
C ARG A 22 0.14 11.44 -6.27
N TYR A 23 0.19 10.19 -5.81
CA TYR A 23 -1.01 9.45 -5.38
C TYR A 23 -0.98 9.00 -3.91
N THR A 24 0.16 9.13 -3.23
CA THR A 24 0.35 8.62 -1.87
C THR A 24 1.30 9.51 -1.06
N HIS A 25 1.39 9.26 0.25
CA HIS A 25 2.42 9.84 1.12
C HIS A 25 3.64 8.93 1.31
N PHE A 26 3.76 7.86 0.53
CA PHE A 26 4.86 6.91 0.66
C PHE A 26 6.11 7.37 -0.06
N THR A 27 7.26 7.07 0.54
CA THR A 27 8.54 7.10 -0.16
C THR A 27 8.73 5.81 -0.95
N ALA A 28 9.62 5.82 -1.95
CA ALA A 28 9.99 4.61 -2.68
C ALA A 28 10.50 3.50 -1.74
N ARG A 29 11.30 3.86 -0.71
CA ARG A 29 11.82 2.93 0.29
C ARG A 29 10.69 2.25 1.08
N GLU A 30 9.74 3.03 1.57
CA GLU A 30 8.59 2.51 2.33
C GLU A 30 7.74 1.57 1.48
N TRP A 31 7.44 1.99 0.23
CA TRP A 31 6.65 1.19 -0.69
C TRP A 31 7.34 -0.14 -1.02
N ILE A 32 8.63 -0.13 -1.35
CA ILE A 32 9.41 -1.34 -1.65
C ILE A 32 9.38 -2.30 -0.46
N VAL A 33 9.73 -1.82 0.73
CA VAL A 33 9.75 -2.66 1.94
C VAL A 33 8.35 -3.23 2.22
N ALA A 34 7.30 -2.41 2.10
CA ALA A 34 5.94 -2.88 2.31
C ALA A 34 5.53 -3.99 1.34
N ARG A 35 5.95 -3.89 0.07
CA ARG A 35 5.71 -4.91 -0.97
C ARG A 35 6.48 -6.21 -0.73
N VAL A 36 7.67 -6.16 -0.14
CA VAL A 36 8.40 -7.36 0.26
C VAL A 36 7.72 -8.00 1.46
N CYS A 37 7.45 -7.21 2.49
CA CYS A 37 6.79 -7.66 3.72
C CYS A 37 5.43 -8.30 3.45
N SER A 38 4.62 -7.76 2.53
CA SER A 38 3.30 -8.31 2.21
C SER A 38 3.35 -9.72 1.61
N LYS A 39 4.41 -10.07 0.89
CA LYS A 39 4.61 -11.41 0.31
C LYS A 39 5.16 -12.44 1.29
N MET A 40 5.64 -11.99 2.45
CA MET A 40 6.29 -12.83 3.46
C MET A 40 5.43 -12.96 4.72
N ARG A 41 4.18 -12.56 4.60
CA ARG A 41 3.17 -12.70 5.64
C ARG A 41 2.71 -14.16 5.70
N ASP A 42 2.83 -14.78 6.87
CA ASP A 42 2.29 -16.11 7.12
C ASP A 42 0.76 -16.08 7.29
N GLU A 43 0.13 -17.25 7.39
CA GLU A 43 -1.32 -17.40 7.60
C GLU A 43 -1.83 -16.69 8.86
N ARG A 44 -0.95 -16.41 9.82
CA ARG A 44 -1.26 -15.69 11.07
C ARG A 44 -0.93 -14.21 11.00
N GLY A 45 -0.56 -13.69 9.83
CA GLY A 45 -0.25 -12.28 9.64
C GLY A 45 1.15 -11.83 10.09
N ARG A 46 2.04 -12.75 10.48
CA ARG A 46 3.41 -12.44 10.94
C ARG A 46 4.36 -12.34 9.75
N ILE A 47 5.34 -11.45 9.83
CA ILE A 47 6.32 -11.20 8.78
C ILE A 47 7.70 -11.58 9.27
N ALA A 48 8.41 -12.44 8.54
CA ALA A 48 9.81 -12.77 8.79
C ALA A 48 10.72 -11.58 8.39
N MET A 49 10.88 -10.60 9.29
CA MET A 49 11.55 -9.33 9.00
C MET A 49 13.02 -9.47 8.57
N LYS A 50 13.72 -10.48 9.09
CA LYS A 50 15.12 -10.76 8.71
C LYS A 50 15.17 -11.19 7.24
N ASP A 51 14.42 -12.23 6.91
CA ASP A 51 14.36 -12.79 5.57
C ASP A 51 13.83 -11.77 4.55
N ALA A 52 12.91 -10.89 4.95
CA ALA A 52 12.47 -9.78 4.13
C ALA A 52 13.59 -8.79 3.81
N GLY A 53 14.46 -8.50 4.78
CA GLY A 53 15.61 -7.62 4.62
C GLY A 53 16.66 -8.17 3.67
N GLU A 54 16.92 -9.48 3.75
CA GLU A 54 17.86 -10.20 2.90
C GLU A 54 17.41 -10.23 1.43
N ARG A 55 16.09 -10.30 1.17
CA ARG A 55 15.52 -10.38 -0.18
C ARG A 55 15.35 -9.04 -0.89
N LEU A 56 15.50 -7.91 -0.19
CA LEU A 56 15.28 -6.58 -0.78
C LEU A 56 16.12 -6.31 -2.06
N PRO A 57 17.42 -6.64 -2.12
CA PRO A 57 18.23 -6.41 -3.31
C PRO A 57 17.80 -7.28 -4.51
N GLU A 58 17.21 -8.46 -4.27
CA GLU A 58 16.70 -9.32 -5.34
C GLU A 58 15.44 -8.75 -6.01
N ILE A 59 14.78 -7.81 -5.34
CA ILE A 59 13.47 -7.29 -5.72
C ILE A 59 13.61 -5.95 -6.43
N THR A 60 14.70 -5.22 -6.23
CA THR A 60 14.93 -3.93 -6.88
C THR A 60 16.39 -3.49 -6.87
N GLU A 61 16.88 -3.00 -8.00
CA GLU A 61 18.15 -2.27 -8.13
C GLU A 61 18.22 -0.95 -7.33
N ILE A 62 17.09 -0.42 -6.83
CA ILE A 62 17.08 0.79 -5.98
C ILE A 62 17.77 0.52 -4.64
N VAL A 63 17.63 -0.71 -4.13
CA VAL A 63 18.21 -1.12 -2.85
C VAL A 63 19.55 -1.81 -3.12
N LYS A 64 20.64 -1.09 -2.88
CA LYS A 64 22.01 -1.54 -3.21
C LYS A 64 22.56 -2.68 -2.34
N GLY A 65 21.89 -3.03 -1.24
CA GLY A 65 22.33 -4.05 -0.30
C GLY A 65 21.22 -4.46 0.67
N PRO A 66 21.35 -5.61 1.35
CA PRO A 66 20.31 -6.13 2.23
C PRO A 66 20.06 -5.18 3.40
N TYR A 67 18.83 -5.16 3.90
CA TYR A 67 18.51 -4.43 5.13
C TYR A 67 18.60 -5.39 6.32
N SER A 68 19.01 -4.85 7.46
CA SER A 68 18.88 -5.56 8.74
C SER A 68 17.41 -5.73 9.13
N ARG A 69 17.14 -6.71 10.02
CA ARG A 69 15.82 -6.91 10.64
C ARG A 69 15.25 -5.61 11.22
N GLN A 70 16.10 -4.82 11.88
CA GLN A 70 15.70 -3.59 12.55
C GLN A 70 15.29 -2.51 11.55
N GLU A 71 16.02 -2.37 10.45
CA GLU A 71 15.68 -1.43 9.38
C GLU A 71 14.34 -1.76 8.72
N VAL A 72 14.11 -3.05 8.41
CA VAL A 72 12.82 -3.49 7.84
C VAL A 72 11.69 -3.20 8.82
N SER A 73 11.85 -3.55 10.10
CA SER A 73 10.85 -3.30 11.14
C SER A 73 10.54 -1.80 11.28
N ASN A 74 11.57 -0.95 11.28
CA ASN A 74 11.42 0.50 11.38
C ASN A 74 10.66 1.08 10.17
N VAL A 75 11.05 0.69 8.95
CA VAL A 75 10.36 1.15 7.73
C VAL A 75 8.92 0.66 7.68
N TRP A 76 8.67 -0.60 8.06
CA TRP A 76 7.31 -1.15 8.15
C TRP A 76 6.44 -0.42 9.17
N SER A 77 7.01 -0.07 10.34
CA SER A 77 6.34 0.74 11.35
C SER A 77 5.99 2.14 10.83
N ILE A 78 6.91 2.80 10.11
CA ILE A 78 6.66 4.09 9.46
C ILE A 78 5.53 3.98 8.43
N PHE A 79 5.55 2.95 7.58
CA PHE A 79 4.49 2.66 6.62
C PHE A 79 3.12 2.56 7.31
N LYS A 80 3.01 1.76 8.38
CA LYS A 80 1.75 1.63 9.14
C LYS A 80 1.31 2.95 9.77
N ARG A 81 2.22 3.73 10.35
CA ARG A 81 1.88 5.05 10.92
C ARG A 81 1.34 6.02 9.87
N LYS A 82 1.91 6.02 8.67
CA LYS A 82 1.39 6.82 7.55
C LYS A 82 -0.01 6.39 7.14
N MET A 83 -0.26 5.08 7.04
CA MET A 83 -1.61 4.55 6.76
C MET A 83 -2.62 5.01 7.80
N ILE A 84 -2.30 4.89 9.09
CA ILE A 84 -3.18 5.34 10.18
C ILE A 84 -3.49 6.82 10.04
N ARG A 85 -2.44 7.66 9.90
CA ARG A 85 -2.60 9.11 9.76
C ARG A 85 -3.46 9.48 8.56
N SER A 86 -3.20 8.87 7.39
CA SER A 86 -4.00 9.09 6.18
C SER A 86 -5.45 8.69 6.36
N GLY A 87 -5.72 7.54 6.99
CA GLY A 87 -7.08 7.10 7.30
C GLY A 87 -7.81 8.05 8.25
N THR A 88 -7.14 8.53 9.29
CA THR A 88 -7.69 9.57 10.18
C THR A 88 -7.99 10.86 9.41
N THR A 89 -7.06 11.33 8.57
CA THR A 89 -7.26 12.53 7.74
C THR A 89 -8.41 12.37 6.74
N PHE A 90 -8.62 11.16 6.22
CA PHE A 90 -9.70 10.86 5.30
C PHE A 90 -11.08 10.84 5.99
N LEU A 91 -11.20 10.19 7.15
CA LEU A 91 -12.48 9.98 7.83
C LEU A 91 -12.90 11.16 8.72
N TYR A 92 -11.95 11.80 9.42
CA TYR A 92 -12.25 12.83 10.42
C TYR A 92 -13.08 14.01 9.87
N PRO A 93 -12.80 14.58 8.68
CA PRO A 93 -13.59 15.70 8.16
C PRO A 93 -15.07 15.35 7.97
N TYR A 94 -15.36 14.13 7.50
CA TYR A 94 -16.73 13.66 7.33
C TYR A 94 -17.44 13.52 8.69
N TYR A 95 -16.81 12.86 9.67
CA TYR A 95 -17.39 12.71 11.01
C TYR A 95 -17.53 14.02 11.77
N ALA A 96 -16.65 14.98 11.53
CA ALA A 96 -16.70 16.31 12.13
C ALA A 96 -17.69 17.26 11.42
N GLY A 97 -18.41 16.79 10.39
CA GLY A 97 -19.37 17.59 9.63
C GLY A 97 -18.75 18.68 8.76
N MET A 98 -17.45 18.56 8.44
CA MET A 98 -16.71 19.53 7.63
C MET A 98 -16.97 19.35 6.13
N ILE A 99 -17.34 18.13 5.72
CA ILE A 99 -17.71 17.80 4.34
C ILE A 99 -19.03 17.04 4.33
N SER A 100 -19.80 17.25 3.28
CA SER A 100 -21.06 16.57 3.00
C SER A 100 -20.84 15.10 2.61
N ARG A 101 -21.93 14.34 2.58
CA ARG A 101 -21.93 12.97 2.07
C ARG A 101 -21.57 12.93 0.59
N GLU A 102 -22.06 13.89 -0.18
CA GLU A 102 -21.83 14.02 -1.61
C GLU A 102 -20.34 14.27 -1.89
N GLU A 103 -19.70 15.20 -1.19
CA GLU A 103 -18.25 15.44 -1.27
C GLU A 103 -17.44 14.19 -0.87
N MET A 104 -17.88 13.46 0.16
CA MET A 104 -17.23 12.21 0.56
C MET A 104 -17.29 11.14 -0.55
N LEU A 105 -18.43 11.04 -1.27
CA LEU A 105 -18.56 10.12 -2.40
C LEU A 105 -17.63 10.50 -3.56
N GLU A 106 -17.51 11.80 -3.87
CA GLU A 106 -16.57 12.29 -4.90
C GLU A 106 -15.11 11.98 -4.53
N ILE A 107 -14.73 12.21 -3.26
CA ILE A 107 -13.38 11.87 -2.77
C ILE A 107 -13.12 10.37 -2.88
N ILE A 108 -14.08 9.51 -2.50
CA ILE A 108 -13.95 8.05 -2.62
C ILE A 108 -13.72 7.64 -4.08
N ALA A 109 -14.49 8.20 -5.02
CA ALA A 109 -14.32 7.91 -6.44
C ALA A 109 -12.91 8.25 -6.93
N GLU A 110 -12.38 9.42 -6.56
CA GLU A 110 -11.02 9.82 -6.90
C GLU A 110 -9.96 8.94 -6.23
N VAL A 111 -10.19 8.50 -4.98
CA VAL A 111 -9.31 7.53 -4.31
C VAL A 111 -9.26 6.21 -5.08
N ILE A 112 -10.40 5.68 -5.53
CA ILE A 112 -10.47 4.44 -6.32
C ILE A 112 -9.70 4.58 -7.64
N GLU A 113 -9.89 5.69 -8.35
CA GLU A 113 -9.16 5.97 -9.59
C GLU A 113 -7.63 6.08 -9.35
N ASN A 114 -7.22 6.69 -8.23
CA ASN A 114 -5.80 6.76 -7.87
C ASN A 114 -5.21 5.39 -7.47
N VAL A 115 -5.99 4.52 -6.82
CA VAL A 115 -5.62 3.12 -6.56
C VAL A 115 -5.46 2.35 -7.87
N LYS A 116 -6.37 2.54 -8.82
CA LYS A 116 -6.27 1.93 -10.15
C LYS A 116 -4.98 2.34 -10.86
N LYS A 117 -4.65 3.63 -10.90
CA LYS A 117 -3.37 4.12 -11.47
C LYS A 117 -2.16 3.46 -10.79
N LEU A 118 -2.20 3.25 -9.47
CA LEU A 118 -1.15 2.52 -8.74
C LEU A 118 -1.04 1.06 -9.16
N LEU A 119 -2.16 0.37 -9.37
CA LEU A 119 -2.19 -1.03 -9.84
C LEU A 119 -1.72 -1.17 -11.30
N GLU A 120 -2.13 -0.26 -12.17
CA GLU A 120 -1.67 -0.17 -13.56
C GLU A 120 -0.16 0.08 -13.63
N PHE A 121 0.34 0.98 -12.77
CA PHE A 121 1.78 1.22 -12.64
C PHE A 121 2.54 -0.03 -12.17
N GLU A 122 1.89 -0.91 -11.42
CA GLU A 122 2.42 -2.22 -11.03
C GLU A 122 2.36 -3.30 -12.12
N GLU A 123 1.83 -2.98 -13.31
CA GLU A 123 1.53 -3.97 -14.37
C GLU A 123 0.67 -5.15 -13.84
N ARG A 124 -0.24 -4.84 -12.89
CA ARG A 124 -1.29 -5.77 -12.47
C ARG A 124 -2.43 -5.70 -13.47
N ASP A 125 -2.40 -6.63 -14.42
CA ASP A 125 -3.51 -6.88 -15.34
C ASP A 125 -4.67 -7.49 -14.54
N GLY A 126 -5.85 -6.88 -14.67
CA GLY A 126 -7.11 -7.39 -14.14
C GLY A 126 -8.24 -6.81 -14.99
N GLU A 127 -9.12 -7.66 -15.49
CA GLU A 127 -10.41 -7.20 -15.97
C GLU A 127 -11.19 -6.70 -14.75
N ASN A 128 -11.71 -5.48 -14.80
CA ASN A 128 -12.59 -4.91 -13.77
C ASN A 128 -11.94 -4.55 -12.40
N ILE A 129 -10.76 -3.89 -12.43
CA ILE A 129 -10.04 -3.40 -11.23
C ILE A 129 -10.94 -2.59 -10.27
N GLU A 130 -11.88 -1.81 -10.81
CA GLU A 130 -12.76 -0.95 -10.00
C GLU A 130 -13.74 -1.77 -9.15
N GLU A 131 -14.43 -2.74 -9.75
CA GLU A 131 -15.32 -3.66 -9.04
C GLU A 131 -14.55 -4.47 -7.98
N ASP A 132 -13.32 -4.91 -8.29
CA ASP A 132 -12.47 -5.61 -7.33
C ASP A 132 -12.10 -4.74 -6.13
N ILE A 133 -11.76 -3.46 -6.34
CA ILE A 133 -11.48 -2.52 -5.25
C ILE A 133 -12.73 -2.33 -4.38
N GLN A 134 -13.88 -2.12 -4.99
CA GLN A 134 -15.14 -1.95 -4.26
C GLN A 134 -15.51 -3.18 -3.45
N ARG A 135 -15.37 -4.39 -4.03
CA ARG A 135 -15.61 -5.66 -3.33
C ARG A 135 -14.71 -5.82 -2.12
N ILE A 136 -13.40 -5.58 -2.29
CA ILE A 136 -12.42 -5.67 -1.19
C ILE A 136 -12.74 -4.67 -0.09
N LEU A 137 -13.08 -3.42 -0.43
CA LEU A 137 -13.45 -2.41 0.56
C LEU A 137 -14.70 -2.82 1.35
N ALA A 138 -15.72 -3.35 0.66
CA ALA A 138 -16.94 -3.82 1.32
C ALA A 138 -16.67 -5.02 2.24
N GLU A 139 -15.85 -5.98 1.82
CA GLU A 139 -15.44 -7.13 2.62
C GLU A 139 -14.69 -6.70 3.88
N ILE A 140 -13.69 -5.82 3.74
CA ILE A 140 -12.92 -5.30 4.88
C ILE A 140 -13.83 -4.57 5.87
N LEU A 141 -14.73 -3.71 5.40
CA LEU A 141 -15.66 -2.99 6.29
C LEU A 141 -16.61 -3.95 7.02
N ARG A 142 -17.08 -5.02 6.36
CA ARG A 142 -17.87 -6.07 7.00
C ARG A 142 -17.06 -6.81 8.07
N GLU A 143 -15.80 -7.14 7.81
CA GLU A 143 -14.91 -7.78 8.77
C GLU A 143 -14.64 -6.89 9.98
N VAL A 144 -14.34 -5.61 9.74
CA VAL A 144 -14.16 -4.62 10.81
C VAL A 144 -15.41 -4.54 11.71
N ASN A 145 -16.61 -4.53 11.13
CA ASN A 145 -17.84 -4.55 11.92
C ASN A 145 -18.00 -5.83 12.75
N ARG A 146 -17.54 -6.99 12.25
CA ARG A 146 -17.56 -8.24 13.03
C ARG A 146 -16.56 -8.23 14.17
N GLU A 147 -15.33 -7.78 13.92
CA GLU A 147 -14.23 -7.89 14.88
C GLU A 147 -14.21 -6.76 15.92
N ILE A 148 -14.56 -5.53 15.53
CA ILE A 148 -14.42 -4.34 16.39
C ILE A 148 -15.71 -4.01 17.14
N LEU A 149 -16.90 -4.27 16.58
CA LEU A 149 -18.16 -3.98 17.27
C LEU A 149 -18.61 -5.12 18.20
N HIS A 150 -17.93 -6.27 18.17
CA HIS A 150 -18.19 -7.41 19.05
C HIS A 150 -17.05 -7.66 20.07
N SER A 151 -16.07 -6.75 20.14
CA SER A 151 -15.01 -6.69 21.15
C SER A 151 -15.29 -5.62 22.19
#